data_AF-A0A5M8PWX0-F1
#
_entry.id   AF-A0A5M8PWX0-F1
#
_cell.length_a   1.000
_cell.length_b   1.000
_cell.length_c   1.000
_cell.angle_alpha   90.00
_cell.angle_beta   90.00
_cell.angle_gamma   90.00
#
_symmetry.space_group_name_H-M   'P 1'
#
loop_
_entity.id
_entity.type
_entity.pdbx_description
1 polymer ?
#
loop_
_entity_poly.entity_id
_entity_poly.type
_entity_poly.pdbx_seq_one_letter_code
_entity_poly.pdbx_strand_id
1 'polypeptide(L)'
;MERWTNGLWKSTRHRVVHRGEGFRVSVPFFFEPDWDAWVEPLEECVRMTGGVKKGEGVVYGEHLLSKVRGNFYAGETEGAKGGG
;
A
#
# COMPACT_ATOMS: atom_id res chain seq x y z
N MET A 1 3.48 3.07 7.18
CA MET A 1 4.09 4.35 7.63
C MET A 1 3.32 5.60 7.21
N GLU A 2 2.99 5.78 5.93
CA GLU A 2 2.34 7.01 5.44
C GLU A 2 1.04 7.35 6.18
N ARG A 3 0.20 6.34 6.47
CA ARG A 3 -1.05 6.52 7.24
C ARG A 3 -0.79 6.98 8.68
N TRP A 4 0.04 6.27 9.45
CA TRP A 4 0.42 6.67 10.82
C TRP A 4 1.00 8.09 10.86
N THR A 5 1.76 8.47 9.84
CA THR A 5 2.49 9.75 9.83
C THR A 5 1.71 10.89 9.21
N ASN A 6 0.41 10.70 8.96
CA ASN A 6 -0.45 11.70 8.31
C ASN A 6 0.14 12.25 6.99
N GLY A 7 0.84 11.39 6.23
CA GLY A 7 1.50 11.75 4.98
C GLY A 7 2.86 12.44 5.12
N LEU A 8 3.43 12.58 6.33
CA LEU A 8 4.78 13.09 6.53
C LEU A 8 5.82 12.16 5.89
N TRP A 9 5.66 10.84 6.04
CA TRP A 9 6.52 9.83 5.40
C TRP A 9 5.78 9.14 4.26
N LYS A 10 5.99 9.66 3.05
CA LYS A 10 5.34 9.16 1.83
C LYS A 10 5.90 7.82 1.41
N SER A 11 5.02 6.93 0.97
CA SER A 11 5.41 5.64 0.39
C SER A 11 6.21 5.88 -0.89
N THR A 12 7.43 5.34 -0.95
CA THR A 12 8.32 5.55 -2.10
C THR A 12 7.83 4.74 -3.30
N ARG A 13 7.35 5.42 -4.33
CA ARG A 13 7.04 4.77 -5.61
C ARG A 13 8.33 4.36 -6.31
N HIS A 14 8.50 3.07 -6.54
CA HIS A 14 9.69 2.50 -7.18
C HIS A 14 9.29 1.47 -8.24
N ARG A 15 10.17 1.26 -9.23
CA ARG A 15 10.02 0.19 -10.23
C ARG A 15 11.38 -0.43 -10.51
N VAL A 16 11.38 -1.73 -10.81
CA VAL A 16 12.56 -2.43 -11.28
C VAL A 16 12.53 -2.46 -12.81
N VAL A 17 13.66 -2.14 -13.44
CA VAL A 17 13.88 -2.36 -14.88
C VAL A 17 15.15 -3.17 -15.03
N HIS A 18 15.02 -4.44 -15.42
CA HIS A 18 16.16 -5.32 -15.71
C HIS A 18 16.60 -5.13 -17.17
N ARG A 19 17.90 -4.88 -17.41
CA ARG A 19 18.47 -4.58 -18.75
C ARG A 19 19.65 -5.47 -19.15
N GLY A 20 20.04 -6.42 -18.30
CA GLY A 20 21.20 -7.29 -18.54
C GLY A 20 20.81 -8.65 -19.10
N GLU A 21 21.81 -9.35 -19.65
CA GLU A 21 21.65 -10.71 -20.21
C GLU A 21 21.60 -11.81 -19.13
N GLY A 22 22.09 -11.54 -17.91
CA GLY A 22 22.08 -12.46 -16.77
C GLY A 22 20.88 -12.30 -15.83
N PHE A 23 20.83 -13.13 -14.78
CA PHE A 23 19.76 -13.08 -13.77
C PHE A 23 19.89 -11.87 -12.84
N ARG A 24 18.74 -11.34 -12.42
CA ARG A 24 18.62 -10.41 -11.29
C ARG A 24 17.76 -11.06 -10.21
N VAL A 25 18.35 -11.30 -9.04
CA VAL A 25 17.67 -11.91 -7.89
C VAL A 25 17.42 -10.85 -6.83
N SER A 26 16.25 -10.88 -6.19
CA SER A 26 15.89 -10.01 -5.06
C SER A 26 15.09 -10.81 -4.05
N VAL A 27 15.44 -10.69 -2.77
CA VAL A 27 14.78 -11.38 -1.65
C VAL A 27 14.38 -10.32 -0.62
N PRO A 28 13.23 -9.64 -0.80
CA PRO A 28 12.80 -8.59 0.12
C PRO A 28 12.21 -9.17 1.41
N PHE A 29 12.43 -8.47 2.51
CA PHE A 29 11.70 -8.63 3.76
C PHE A 29 10.82 -7.41 3.98
N PHE A 30 9.55 -7.64 4.34
CA PHE A 30 8.60 -6.58 4.65
C PHE A 30 8.28 -6.66 6.14
N PHE A 31 8.60 -5.59 6.88
CA PHE A 31 8.22 -5.47 8.28
C PHE A 31 6.84 -4.84 8.36
N GLU A 32 5.88 -5.60 8.87
CA GLU A 32 4.47 -5.26 8.85
C GLU A 32 3.88 -5.26 10.27
N PRO A 33 2.81 -4.48 10.52
CA PRO A 33 2.04 -4.57 11.76
C PRO A 33 1.38 -5.94 11.98
N ASP A 34 0.88 -6.18 13.19
CA ASP A 34 0.01 -7.32 13.47
C ASP A 34 -1.27 -7.28 12.62
N TRP A 35 -1.84 -8.46 12.34
CA TRP A 35 -3.00 -8.61 11.44
C TRP A 35 -4.20 -7.73 11.84
N ASP A 36 -4.53 -7.70 13.13
CA ASP A 36 -5.67 -6.95 13.67
C ASP A 36 -5.30 -5.52 14.11
N ALA A 37 -4.08 -5.06 13.83
CA ALA A 37 -3.62 -3.75 14.26
C ALA A 37 -4.48 -2.62 13.67
N TRP A 38 -4.95 -1.72 14.53
CA TRP A 38 -5.61 -0.48 14.12
C TRP A 38 -4.56 0.57 13.71
N VAL A 39 -4.65 1.03 12.46
CA VAL A 39 -3.68 1.96 11.86
C VAL A 39 -4.39 3.26 11.51
N GLU A 40 -4.09 4.32 12.25
CA GLU A 40 -4.60 5.67 12.00
C GLU A 40 -3.52 6.74 12.19
N PRO A 41 -3.67 7.95 11.64
CA PRO A 41 -2.72 9.03 11.88
C PRO A 41 -2.48 9.29 13.38
N LEU A 42 -1.21 9.25 13.79
CA LEU A 42 -0.78 9.57 15.15
C LEU A 42 -1.00 11.07 15.42
N GLU A 43 -1.47 11.40 16.62
CA GLU A 43 -1.81 12.79 17.01
C GLU A 43 -0.66 13.77 16.77
N GLU A 44 0.56 13.36 17.13
CA GLU A 44 1.77 14.16 16.90
C GLU A 44 1.94 14.47 15.41
N CYS A 45 1.80 13.45 14.56
CA CYS A 45 1.95 13.61 13.13
C CYS A 45 0.84 14.47 12.52
N VAL A 46 -0.39 14.38 13.04
CA VAL A 46 -1.50 15.27 12.65
C VAL A 46 -1.14 16.72 12.99
N ARG A 47 -0.64 16.99 14.20
CA ARG A 47 -0.19 18.33 14.62
C ARG A 47 0.94 18.85 13.72
N MET A 48 1.94 18.03 13.45
CA MET A 48 3.07 18.38 12.58
C MET A 48 2.68 18.66 11.12
N THR A 49 1.53 18.14 10.66
CA THR A 49 1.10 18.23 9.26
C THR A 49 -0.12 19.16 9.06
N GLY A 50 -0.35 20.08 10.00
CA GLY A 50 -1.35 21.15 9.89
C GLY A 50 -2.64 20.93 10.69
N GLY A 51 -2.67 19.97 11.62
CA GLY A 51 -3.80 19.76 12.54
C GLY A 51 -5.02 19.07 11.92
N VAL A 52 -4.96 18.69 10.64
CA VAL A 52 -6.06 18.01 9.94
C VAL A 52 -5.70 16.56 9.68
N LYS A 53 -6.52 15.63 10.16
CA LYS A 53 -6.38 14.19 9.94
C LYS A 53 -6.66 13.84 8.47
N LYS A 54 -5.70 13.21 7.78
CA LYS A 54 -5.76 12.89 6.33
C LYS A 54 -6.30 11.49 6.02
N GLY A 55 -7.12 10.93 6.90
CA GLY A 55 -7.78 9.64 6.66
C GLY A 55 -8.27 9.00 7.95
N GLU A 56 -9.20 8.06 7.80
CA GLU A 56 -9.72 7.27 8.92
C GLU A 56 -8.74 6.16 9.33
N GLY A 57 -8.98 5.57 10.50
CA GLY A 57 -8.27 4.37 10.89
C GLY A 57 -8.73 3.15 10.09
N VAL A 58 -7.85 2.17 9.94
CA VAL A 58 -8.12 0.91 9.23
C VAL A 58 -7.53 -0.26 10.01
N VAL A 59 -8.13 -1.44 9.88
CA VAL A 59 -7.50 -2.68 10.32
C VAL A 59 -6.42 -3.07 9.29
N TYR A 60 -5.22 -3.38 9.75
CA TYR A 60 -4.07 -3.62 8.87
C TYR A 60 -4.29 -4.83 7.93
N GLY A 61 -4.83 -5.94 8.42
CA GLY A 61 -5.12 -7.12 7.60
C GLY A 61 -6.07 -6.85 6.43
N GLU A 62 -7.11 -6.05 6.65
CA GLU A 62 -8.04 -5.64 5.58
C GLU A 62 -7.35 -4.74 4.55
N HIS A 63 -6.53 -3.80 5.02
CA HIS A 63 -5.72 -2.96 4.16
C HIS A 63 -4.76 -3.79 3.29
N LEU A 64 -4.06 -4.75 3.90
CA LEU A 64 -3.15 -5.65 3.20
C LEU A 64 -3.87 -6.49 2.14
N LEU A 65 -5.00 -7.10 2.49
CA LEU A 65 -5.81 -7.88 1.53
C LEU A 65 -6.28 -7.03 0.36
N SER A 66 -6.74 -5.79 0.61
CA SER A 66 -7.11 -4.85 -0.45
C SER A 66 -5.93 -4.56 -1.40
N LYS A 67 -4.74 -4.32 -0.85
CA LYS A 67 -3.52 -4.05 -1.64
C LYS A 67 -3.08 -5.26 -2.47
N VAL A 68 -3.07 -6.46 -1.88
CA VAL A 68 -2.74 -7.71 -2.59
C VAL A 68 -3.75 -7.95 -3.71
N ARG A 69 -5.05 -7.80 -3.45
CA ARG A 69 -6.10 -7.92 -4.48
C ARG A 69 -5.89 -6.95 -5.63
N GLY A 70 -5.64 -5.68 -5.33
CA GLY A 70 -5.37 -4.65 -6.34
C GLY A 70 -4.11 -4.92 -7.18
N ASN A 71 -3.09 -5.55 -6.60
CA ASN A 71 -1.84 -5.85 -7.30
C ASN A 71 -1.92 -7.08 -8.20
N PHE A 72 -2.68 -8.11 -7.81
CA PHE A 72 -2.65 -9.42 -8.49
C PHE A 72 -3.95 -9.79 -9.21
N TYR A 73 -5.11 -9.25 -8.81
CA TYR A 73 -6.42 -9.69 -9.32
C TYR A 73 -7.23 -8.58 -10.02
N ALA A 74 -6.69 -7.38 -10.17
CA ALA A 74 -7.39 -6.24 -10.78
C ALA A 74 -7.64 -6.36 -12.30
N GLY A 75 -7.29 -7.49 -12.94
CA GLY A 75 -7.37 -7.69 -14.39
C GLY A 75 -8.49 -8.62 -14.90
N GLU A 76 -9.31 -9.24 -14.04
CA GLU A 76 -10.27 -10.28 -14.47
C GLU A 76 -11.71 -9.80 -14.76
N THR A 77 -11.99 -8.49 -14.68
CA THR A 77 -13.38 -7.97 -14.86
C THR A 77 -13.64 -7.22 -16.17
N GLU A 78 -12.75 -7.29 -17.16
CA GLU A 78 -13.02 -6.77 -18.52
C GLU A 78 -12.94 -7.89 -19.55
N GLY A 79 -13.98 -8.74 -19.62
CA GLY A 79 -14.02 -9.85 -20.57
C GLY A 79 -15.39 -10.49 -20.79
N ALA A 80 -16.49 -9.79 -20.51
CA ALA A 80 -17.83 -10.33 -20.76
C ALA A 80 -18.82 -9.25 -21.24
N LYS A 81 -18.49 -8.55 -22.33
CA LYS A 81 -19.50 -7.97 -23.24
C LYS A 81 -18.97 -7.96 -24.67
N GLY A 82 -19.50 -8.86 -25.49
CA GLY A 82 -19.34 -8.85 -26.94
C GLY A 82 -20.12 -10.01 -27.55
N GLY A 83 -21.25 -9.72 -28.22
CA GLY A 83 -21.99 -10.71 -29.01
C GLY A 83 -23.49 -10.44 -29.08
N GLY A 84 -23.89 -9.45 -29.87
CA GLY A 84 -25.25 -9.19 -30.37
C GLY A 84 -25.13 -8.43 -31.68
#